data_AF-A0A945AK65-F1
#
_entry.id   AF-A0A945AK65-F1
#
_cell.length_a   1.000
_cell.length_b   1.000
_cell.length_c   1.000
_cell.angle_alpha   90.00
_cell.angle_beta   90.00
_cell.angle_gamma   90.00
#
_symmetry.space_group_name_H-M   'P 1'
#
loop_
_entity.id
_entity.type
_entity.pdbx_description
1 polymer ?
#
loop_
_entity_poly.entity_id
_entity_poly.type
_entity_poly.pdbx_seq_one_letter_code
_entity_poly.pdbx_strand_id
1 'polypeptide(L)'
;DNLQATQVLIQMLSDVIERYQIPTQSCVLSHVTTILRAIEAGSPVDLVFQSIAGTEQANANFGVNHKLLEEAHSAALSLNRGTVGSNCMYFETGQGSALSANTHHRLDQQTCEARAYAVAQQFNPLWVNSVVGFIGPEYLYNGKKIIRAGLEDHFCGKLLGLPMGCDICYTNHAEVDRDDMDMLLTQFAVAGGTFIMGVPGADDVMLNYQSTSFHDALYLRQTFDLAPAPEFFQWLQQNQIFDENNNLIKHNNVPALFSSALESLE
;
A
#
# COMPACT_ATOMS: atom_id res chain seq x y z
N ASP A 1 -8.85 -6.53 -14.57
CA ASP A 1 -9.94 -6.07 -13.69
C ASP A 1 -11.26 -6.73 -14.10
N ASN A 2 -11.70 -7.75 -13.36
CA ASN A 2 -12.90 -8.54 -13.66
C ASN A 2 -13.70 -8.70 -12.36
N LEU A 3 -14.97 -8.27 -12.35
CA LEU A 3 -15.82 -8.31 -11.16
C LEU A 3 -15.85 -9.67 -10.48
N GLN A 4 -16.05 -10.76 -11.22
CA GLN A 4 -16.13 -12.10 -10.63
C GLN A 4 -14.80 -12.48 -9.95
N ALA A 5 -13.67 -12.22 -10.60
CA ALA A 5 -12.36 -12.48 -10.01
C ALA A 5 -12.12 -11.62 -8.77
N THR A 6 -12.48 -10.33 -8.83
CA THR A 6 -12.38 -9.40 -7.70
C THR A 6 -13.21 -9.87 -6.51
N GLN A 7 -14.46 -10.31 -6.73
CA GLN A 7 -15.32 -10.83 -5.66
C GLN A 7 -14.77 -12.11 -5.03
N VAL A 8 -14.22 -13.02 -5.84
CA VAL A 8 -13.57 -14.25 -5.34
C VAL A 8 -12.38 -13.90 -4.45
N LEU A 9 -11.54 -12.94 -4.87
CA LEU A 9 -10.38 -12.51 -4.09
C LEU A 9 -10.79 -11.79 -2.79
N ILE A 10 -11.79 -10.90 -2.85
CA ILE A 10 -12.34 -10.23 -1.66
C ILE A 10 -12.84 -11.27 -0.66
N GLN A 11 -13.64 -12.24 -1.11
CA GLN A 11 -14.18 -13.28 -0.22
C GLN A 11 -13.06 -14.13 0.38
N MET A 12 -12.09 -14.56 -0.44
CA MET A 12 -10.95 -15.35 0.02
C MET A 12 -10.15 -14.61 1.12
N LEU A 13 -9.91 -13.31 0.95
CA LEU A 13 -9.21 -12.51 1.96
C LEU A 13 -10.05 -12.33 3.24
N SER A 14 -11.36 -12.07 3.10
CA SER A 14 -12.29 -11.99 4.24
C SER A 14 -12.30 -13.30 5.03
N ASP A 15 -12.37 -14.44 4.34
CA ASP A 15 -12.38 -15.76 4.97
C ASP A 15 -11.09 -16.02 5.76
N VAL A 16 -9.93 -15.60 5.25
CA VAL A 16 -8.64 -15.71 5.97
C VAL A 16 -8.65 -14.83 7.22
N ILE A 17 -9.07 -13.57 7.09
CA ILE A 17 -9.15 -12.63 8.21
C ILE A 17 -10.10 -13.16 9.29
N GLU A 18 -11.29 -13.61 8.92
CA GLU A 18 -12.30 -14.13 9.83
C GLU A 18 -11.87 -15.45 10.46
N ARG A 19 -11.32 -16.38 9.67
CA ARG A 19 -10.90 -17.70 10.19
C ARG A 19 -9.81 -17.58 11.26
N TYR A 20 -8.86 -16.68 11.06
CA TYR A 20 -7.74 -16.49 11.99
C TYR A 20 -7.92 -15.30 12.93
N GLN A 21 -9.07 -14.62 12.88
CA GLN A 21 -9.39 -13.43 13.68
C GLN A 21 -8.28 -12.37 13.60
N ILE A 22 -7.75 -12.13 12.41
CA ILE A 22 -6.62 -11.23 12.19
C ILE A 22 -7.13 -9.79 12.29
N PRO A 23 -6.60 -8.94 13.19
CA PRO A 23 -7.03 -7.54 13.30
C PRO A 23 -6.36 -6.70 12.21
N THR A 24 -6.88 -6.82 10.99
CA THR A 24 -6.40 -6.13 9.79
C THR A 24 -7.56 -5.84 8.84
N GLN A 25 -7.26 -5.17 7.74
CA GLN A 25 -8.17 -4.96 6.62
C GLN A 25 -7.64 -5.67 5.39
N SER A 26 -8.55 -6.09 4.51
CA SER A 26 -8.24 -6.57 3.17
C SER A 26 -8.43 -5.49 2.11
N CYS A 27 -7.68 -5.60 1.01
CA CYS A 27 -7.90 -4.77 -0.17
C CYS A 27 -7.54 -5.55 -1.43
N VAL A 28 -8.38 -5.44 -2.46
CA VAL A 28 -8.06 -5.90 -3.82
C VAL A 28 -7.92 -4.65 -4.68
N LEU A 29 -6.73 -4.43 -5.23
CA LEU A 29 -6.36 -3.21 -5.98
C LEU A 29 -6.94 -3.19 -7.40
N SER A 30 -8.24 -3.46 -7.52
CA SER A 30 -9.05 -3.30 -8.73
C SER A 30 -9.44 -1.83 -8.93
N HIS A 31 -9.89 -1.46 -10.13
CA HIS A 31 -10.40 -0.11 -10.36
C HIS A 31 -11.63 0.16 -9.48
N VAL A 32 -11.77 1.39 -8.99
CA VAL A 32 -12.83 1.78 -8.04
C VAL A 32 -14.24 1.44 -8.50
N THR A 33 -14.52 1.49 -9.81
CA THR A 33 -15.84 1.10 -10.37
C THR A 33 -16.12 -0.39 -10.25
N THR A 34 -15.09 -1.24 -10.33
CA THR A 34 -15.25 -2.69 -10.11
C THR A 34 -15.52 -2.97 -8.63
N ILE A 35 -14.85 -2.24 -7.73
CA ILE A 35 -15.09 -2.34 -6.29
C ILE A 35 -16.51 -1.87 -5.93
N LEU A 36 -16.99 -0.75 -6.48
CA LEU A 36 -18.36 -0.29 -6.30
C LEU A 36 -19.39 -1.37 -6.68
N ARG A 37 -19.21 -2.01 -7.83
CA ARG A 37 -20.08 -3.13 -8.26
C ARG A 37 -19.98 -4.34 -7.34
N ALA A 38 -18.81 -4.61 -6.76
CA ALA A 38 -18.65 -5.67 -5.77
C ALA A 38 -19.39 -5.34 -4.47
N ILE A 39 -19.34 -4.09 -4.01
CA ILE A 39 -20.11 -3.60 -2.85
C ILE A 39 -21.62 -3.72 -3.11
N GLU A 40 -22.10 -3.28 -4.28
CA GLU A 40 -23.51 -3.43 -4.68
C GLU A 40 -23.98 -4.89 -4.69
N ALA A 41 -23.07 -5.81 -5.04
CA ALA A 41 -23.31 -7.25 -5.02
C ALA A 41 -23.12 -7.89 -3.64
N GLY A 42 -22.85 -7.11 -2.59
CA GLY A 42 -22.76 -7.55 -1.20
C GLY A 42 -21.40 -8.10 -0.78
N SER A 43 -20.33 -7.86 -1.53
CA SER A 43 -18.99 -8.30 -1.15
C SER A 43 -18.44 -7.57 0.08
N PRO A 44 -17.71 -8.27 0.99
CA PRO A 44 -17.20 -7.70 2.23
C PRO A 44 -15.93 -6.85 2.01
N VAL A 45 -16.07 -5.66 1.42
CA VAL A 45 -14.93 -4.77 1.11
C VAL A 45 -14.51 -3.97 2.34
N ASP A 46 -13.30 -4.16 2.84
CA ASP A 46 -12.75 -3.35 3.94
C ASP A 46 -12.21 -2.00 3.46
N LEU A 47 -11.34 -2.01 2.44
CA LEU A 47 -10.74 -0.81 1.85
C LEU A 47 -11.06 -0.69 0.36
N VAL A 48 -11.33 0.54 -0.06
CA VAL A 48 -11.48 0.90 -1.48
C VAL A 48 -10.20 1.53 -1.99
N PHE A 49 -9.55 0.82 -2.91
CA PHE A 49 -8.36 1.29 -3.59
C PHE A 49 -8.67 2.14 -4.82
N GLN A 50 -7.82 3.14 -5.08
CA GLN A 50 -7.72 3.78 -6.39
C GLN A 50 -6.38 4.49 -6.59
N SER A 51 -5.77 4.34 -7.77
CA SER A 51 -4.67 5.21 -8.19
C SER A 51 -5.20 6.61 -8.52
N ILE A 52 -4.54 7.66 -8.02
CA ILE A 52 -4.91 9.06 -8.24
C ILE A 52 -3.72 9.90 -8.71
N ALA A 53 -4.00 11.05 -9.30
CA ALA A 53 -3.01 11.98 -9.81
C ALA A 53 -3.37 13.45 -9.50
N GLY A 54 -2.39 14.35 -9.66
CA GLY A 54 -2.53 15.76 -9.31
C GLY A 54 -3.24 16.65 -10.32
N THR A 55 -3.69 16.13 -11.46
CA THR A 55 -4.44 16.89 -12.47
C THR A 55 -5.73 16.18 -12.85
N GLU A 56 -6.77 16.94 -13.15
CA GLU A 56 -8.08 16.39 -13.55
C GLU A 56 -7.94 15.50 -14.78
N GLN A 57 -7.15 15.93 -15.77
CA GLN A 57 -6.93 15.15 -16.99
C GLN A 57 -6.15 13.85 -16.72
N ALA A 58 -5.19 13.84 -15.79
CA ALA A 58 -4.53 12.60 -15.38
C ALA A 58 -5.51 11.62 -14.71
N ASN A 59 -6.35 12.10 -13.79
CA ASN A 59 -7.39 11.27 -13.16
C ASN A 59 -8.41 10.75 -14.19
N ALA A 60 -8.80 11.58 -15.16
CA ALA A 60 -9.67 11.15 -16.24
C ALA A 60 -9.06 10.02 -17.09
N ASN A 61 -7.74 10.04 -17.31
CA ASN A 61 -7.04 8.94 -17.99
C ASN A 61 -7.03 7.64 -17.16
N PHE A 62 -7.04 7.74 -15.83
CA PHE A 62 -7.27 6.59 -14.95
C PHE A 62 -8.75 6.15 -14.91
N GLY A 63 -9.66 6.88 -15.56
CA GLY A 63 -11.09 6.58 -15.54
C GLY A 63 -11.82 7.08 -14.31
N VAL A 64 -11.23 8.02 -13.55
CA VAL A 64 -11.78 8.53 -12.29
C VAL A 64 -11.96 10.04 -12.28
N ASN A 65 -12.88 10.50 -11.45
CA ASN A 65 -13.09 11.90 -11.13
C ASN A 65 -13.48 12.03 -9.66
N HIS A 66 -13.54 13.27 -9.15
CA HIS A 66 -13.82 13.52 -7.74
C HIS A 66 -15.17 12.91 -7.29
N LYS A 67 -16.22 13.06 -8.09
CA LYS A 67 -17.56 12.55 -7.78
C LYS A 67 -17.57 11.02 -7.63
N LEU A 68 -16.84 10.31 -8.48
CA LEU A 68 -16.73 8.85 -8.40
C LEU A 68 -16.00 8.41 -7.13
N LEU A 69 -14.97 9.16 -6.70
CA LEU A 69 -14.27 8.90 -5.45
C LEU A 69 -15.17 9.16 -4.23
N GLU A 70 -16.01 10.21 -4.26
CA GLU A 70 -17.01 10.50 -3.21
C GLU A 70 -18.07 9.40 -3.11
N GLU A 71 -18.55 8.90 -4.24
CA GLU A 71 -19.49 7.79 -4.32
C GLU A 71 -18.89 6.51 -3.72
N ALA A 72 -17.66 6.18 -4.11
CA ALA A 72 -16.95 5.01 -3.60
C ALA A 72 -16.66 5.10 -2.10
N HIS A 73 -16.25 6.27 -1.61
CA HIS A 73 -16.06 6.51 -0.19
C HIS A 73 -17.36 6.34 0.60
N SER A 74 -18.47 6.91 0.09
CA SER A 74 -19.79 6.78 0.72
C SER A 74 -20.28 5.33 0.73
N ALA A 75 -20.06 4.59 -0.36
CA ALA A 75 -20.40 3.17 -0.45
C ALA A 75 -19.60 2.33 0.56
N ALA A 76 -18.30 2.56 0.68
CA ALA A 76 -17.44 1.87 1.65
C ALA A 76 -17.87 2.16 3.10
N LEU A 77 -18.13 3.43 3.44
CA LEU A 77 -18.63 3.82 4.75
C LEU A 77 -19.97 3.13 5.09
N SER A 78 -20.85 2.95 4.11
CA SER A 78 -22.15 2.30 4.32
C SER A 78 -22.05 0.84 4.78
N LEU A 79 -20.92 0.18 4.53
CA LEU A 79 -20.67 -1.19 4.97
C LEU A 79 -20.38 -1.29 6.48
N ASN A 80 -20.03 -0.18 7.15
CA ASN A 80 -19.75 -0.12 8.59
C ASN A 80 -18.72 -1.17 9.06
N ARG A 81 -17.67 -1.41 8.28
CA ARG A 81 -16.65 -2.44 8.55
C ARG A 81 -15.47 -1.97 9.40
N GLY A 82 -15.38 -0.67 9.69
CA GLY A 82 -14.35 -0.12 10.54
C GLY A 82 -14.47 -0.56 12.00
N THR A 83 -13.38 -1.03 12.60
CA THR A 83 -13.37 -1.56 13.97
C THR A 83 -12.89 -0.55 15.03
N VAL A 84 -11.96 0.34 14.66
CA VAL A 84 -11.43 1.42 15.51
C VAL A 84 -11.88 2.80 15.03
N GLY A 85 -11.90 3.00 13.71
CA GLY A 85 -12.33 4.22 13.04
C GLY A 85 -13.00 3.89 11.71
N SER A 86 -13.34 4.91 10.92
CA SER A 86 -14.10 4.75 9.67
C SER A 86 -13.30 5.08 8.41
N ASN A 87 -11.99 5.30 8.51
CA ASN A 87 -11.15 5.56 7.34
C ASN A 87 -11.07 4.27 6.49
N CYS A 88 -11.53 4.33 5.25
CA CYS A 88 -11.67 3.14 4.39
C CYS A 88 -11.15 3.33 2.96
N MET A 89 -10.55 4.48 2.66
CA MET A 89 -9.93 4.72 1.36
C MET A 89 -8.44 4.37 1.38
N TYR A 90 -7.96 3.78 0.28
CA TYR A 90 -6.56 3.53 0.02
C TYR A 90 -6.19 4.16 -1.33
N PHE A 91 -5.22 5.08 -1.34
CA PHE A 91 -4.77 5.73 -2.57
C PHE A 91 -3.32 5.44 -2.89
N GLU A 92 -3.05 5.19 -4.17
CA GLU A 92 -1.70 5.16 -4.73
C GLU A 92 -1.43 6.37 -5.60
N THR A 93 -0.24 6.91 -5.45
CA THR A 93 0.29 8.04 -6.22
C THR A 93 1.69 7.70 -6.74
N GLY A 94 2.36 8.64 -7.40
CA GLY A 94 3.72 8.42 -7.86
C GLY A 94 4.15 9.49 -8.85
N GLN A 95 5.35 10.01 -8.62
CA GLN A 95 6.00 10.94 -9.54
C GLN A 95 6.09 10.34 -10.94
N GLY A 96 5.74 11.14 -11.94
CA GLY A 96 5.76 10.76 -13.35
C GLY A 96 4.38 10.44 -13.93
N SER A 97 3.38 10.12 -13.10
CA SER A 97 2.03 9.77 -13.58
C SER A 97 1.38 10.82 -14.48
N ALA A 98 1.48 12.12 -14.13
CA ALA A 98 0.94 13.19 -14.97
C ALA A 98 1.81 13.49 -16.20
N LEU A 99 3.12 13.22 -16.12
CA LEU A 99 4.05 13.43 -17.23
C LEU A 99 3.87 12.33 -18.29
N SER A 100 3.76 11.07 -17.88
CA SER A 100 3.54 9.92 -18.77
C SER A 100 2.26 10.07 -19.58
N ALA A 101 1.22 10.62 -18.96
CA ALA A 101 -0.06 10.94 -19.57
C ALA A 101 -0.05 12.23 -20.42
N ASN A 102 1.03 13.01 -20.40
CA ASN A 102 1.12 14.36 -20.99
C ASN A 102 0.04 15.33 -20.47
N THR A 103 -0.31 15.21 -19.18
CA THR A 103 -1.37 15.98 -18.49
C THR A 103 -0.82 16.84 -17.35
N HIS A 104 0.50 16.94 -17.23
CA HIS A 104 1.22 17.75 -16.24
C HIS A 104 1.12 19.28 -16.44
N HIS A 105 0.68 19.77 -17.60
CA HIS A 105 0.56 21.20 -17.91
C HIS A 105 1.84 22.03 -17.65
N ARG A 106 3.02 21.46 -17.95
CA ARG A 106 4.36 22.04 -17.73
C ARG A 106 4.76 22.19 -16.25
N LEU A 107 4.00 21.61 -15.32
CA LEU A 107 4.43 21.48 -13.94
C LEU A 107 5.47 20.36 -13.83
N ASP A 108 6.39 20.51 -12.88
CA ASP A 108 7.32 19.45 -12.53
C ASP A 108 6.59 18.28 -11.81
N GLN A 109 7.27 17.12 -11.75
CA GLN A 109 6.71 15.90 -11.19
C GLN A 109 6.31 16.06 -9.72
N GLN A 110 7.15 16.73 -8.90
CA GLN A 110 6.89 16.92 -7.47
C GLN A 110 5.67 17.80 -7.23
N THR A 111 5.51 18.87 -8.00
CA THR A 111 4.32 19.73 -7.89
C THR A 111 3.04 18.96 -8.25
N CYS A 112 3.07 18.12 -9.28
CA CYS A 112 1.94 17.25 -9.62
C CYS A 112 1.67 16.22 -8.51
N GLU A 113 2.70 15.62 -7.94
CA GLU A 113 2.58 14.62 -6.90
C GLU A 113 2.00 15.21 -5.60
N ALA A 114 2.48 16.37 -5.17
CA ALA A 114 1.91 17.09 -4.02
C ALA A 114 0.42 17.44 -4.21
N ARG A 115 -0.03 17.68 -5.44
CA ARG A 115 -1.44 17.89 -5.75
C ARG A 115 -2.26 16.61 -5.66
N ALA A 116 -1.69 15.43 -5.95
CA ALA A 116 -2.37 14.15 -5.76
C ALA A 116 -2.67 13.92 -4.27
N TYR A 117 -1.75 14.29 -3.38
CA TYR A 117 -1.98 14.27 -1.94
C TYR A 117 -3.15 15.17 -1.50
N ALA A 118 -3.27 16.36 -2.10
CA ALA A 118 -4.41 17.24 -1.82
C ALA A 118 -5.76 16.63 -2.27
N VAL A 119 -5.77 15.80 -3.32
CA VAL A 119 -6.94 15.01 -3.70
C VAL A 119 -7.24 13.96 -2.63
N ALA A 120 -6.24 13.18 -2.19
CA ALA A 120 -6.40 12.16 -1.16
C ALA A 120 -6.94 12.74 0.16
N GLN A 121 -6.43 13.90 0.59
CA GLN A 121 -6.77 14.55 1.86
C GLN A 121 -8.28 14.76 2.04
N GLN A 122 -9.03 15.01 0.96
CA GLN A 122 -10.48 15.25 1.02
C GLN A 122 -11.27 14.03 1.53
N PHE A 123 -10.69 12.83 1.45
CA PHE A 123 -11.39 11.59 1.77
C PHE A 123 -10.97 10.97 3.11
N ASN A 124 -10.07 11.62 3.86
CA ASN A 124 -9.52 11.06 5.11
C ASN A 124 -9.13 9.57 4.97
N PRO A 125 -8.22 9.23 4.04
CA PRO A 125 -7.91 7.84 3.72
C PRO A 125 -7.29 7.12 4.92
N LEU A 126 -7.41 5.80 4.94
CA LEU A 126 -6.65 4.99 5.89
C LEU A 126 -5.18 4.96 5.48
N TRP A 127 -4.90 4.79 4.18
CA TRP A 127 -3.56 4.67 3.62
C TRP A 127 -3.40 5.53 2.36
N VAL A 128 -2.22 6.13 2.21
CA VAL A 128 -1.74 6.71 0.95
C VAL A 128 -0.29 6.29 0.78
N ASN A 129 0.11 5.77 -0.36
CA ASN A 129 1.53 5.57 -0.68
C ASN A 129 1.88 6.17 -2.03
N SER A 130 3.10 6.70 -2.10
CA SER A 130 3.78 6.88 -3.37
C SER A 130 4.41 5.55 -3.79
N VAL A 131 4.34 5.25 -5.08
CA VAL A 131 5.06 4.14 -5.70
C VAL A 131 6.29 4.68 -6.40
N VAL A 132 7.38 4.84 -5.65
CA VAL A 132 8.59 5.50 -6.14
C VAL A 132 9.45 4.51 -6.91
N GLY A 133 9.84 4.85 -8.14
CA GLY A 133 10.71 4.01 -8.98
C GLY A 133 9.99 2.95 -9.83
N PHE A 134 8.66 2.89 -9.77
CA PHE A 134 7.85 1.88 -10.47
C PHE A 134 7.77 2.07 -11.98
N ILE A 135 7.72 3.32 -12.47
CA ILE A 135 7.42 3.56 -13.89
C ILE A 135 8.65 3.29 -14.76
N GLY A 136 9.79 3.91 -14.45
CA GLY A 136 11.00 3.74 -15.24
C GLY A 136 12.03 4.89 -15.13
N PRO A 137 13.23 4.70 -15.71
CA PRO A 137 14.35 5.64 -15.65
C PRO A 137 14.10 6.97 -16.36
N GLU A 138 13.13 7.04 -17.27
CA GLU A 138 12.70 8.25 -17.95
C GLU A 138 12.09 9.29 -16.99
N TYR A 139 11.57 8.83 -15.84
CA TYR A 139 11.04 9.69 -14.78
C TYR A 139 12.04 9.83 -13.63
N LEU A 140 12.59 8.71 -13.14
CA LEU A 140 13.56 8.63 -12.05
C LEU A 140 14.71 7.69 -12.44
N TYR A 141 15.75 8.26 -13.05
CA TYR A 141 16.83 7.52 -13.71
C TYR A 141 17.63 6.54 -12.83
N ASN A 142 17.99 6.95 -11.61
CA ASN A 142 18.92 6.22 -10.76
C ASN A 142 18.56 6.29 -9.28
N GLY A 143 19.26 5.50 -8.46
CA GLY A 143 19.00 5.37 -7.03
C GLY A 143 18.92 6.69 -6.28
N LYS A 144 19.83 7.63 -6.58
CA LYS A 144 19.81 8.99 -5.97
C LYS A 144 18.50 9.74 -6.23
N LYS A 145 17.95 9.64 -7.45
CA LYS A 145 16.67 10.27 -7.80
C LYS A 145 15.50 9.58 -7.11
N ILE A 146 15.52 8.25 -7.03
CA ILE A 146 14.48 7.47 -6.33
C ILE A 146 14.49 7.78 -4.83
N ILE A 147 15.67 7.73 -4.17
CA ILE A 147 15.83 8.09 -2.77
C ILE A 147 15.30 9.51 -2.51
N ARG A 148 15.69 10.46 -3.36
CA ARG A 148 15.24 11.86 -3.24
C ARG A 148 13.72 11.97 -3.36
N ALA A 149 13.13 11.37 -4.40
CA ALA A 149 11.70 11.39 -4.65
C ALA A 149 10.91 10.77 -3.49
N GLY A 150 11.32 9.60 -3.00
CA GLY A 150 10.64 8.94 -1.87
C GLY A 150 10.63 9.79 -0.59
N LEU A 151 11.72 10.52 -0.32
CA LEU A 151 11.77 11.45 0.82
C LEU A 151 10.94 12.72 0.60
N GLU A 152 10.92 13.26 -0.62
CA GLU A 152 10.06 14.41 -0.98
C GLU A 152 8.58 14.06 -0.86
N ASP A 153 8.19 12.90 -1.39
CA ASP A 153 6.83 12.35 -1.38
C ASP A 153 6.34 12.14 0.06
N HIS A 154 7.16 11.46 0.88
CA HIS A 154 6.86 11.26 2.30
C HIS A 154 6.67 12.59 3.04
N PHE A 155 7.60 13.54 2.87
CA PHE A 155 7.53 14.84 3.52
C PHE A 155 6.26 15.60 3.12
N CYS A 156 5.96 15.68 1.83
CA CYS A 156 4.78 16.38 1.33
C CYS A 156 3.47 15.73 1.78
N GLY A 157 3.38 14.40 1.76
CA GLY A 157 2.22 13.66 2.26
C GLY A 157 1.99 13.90 3.76
N LYS A 158 3.04 13.79 4.58
CA LYS A 158 2.98 14.07 6.02
C LYS A 158 2.64 15.53 6.33
N LEU A 159 3.19 16.48 5.58
CA LEU A 159 2.89 17.91 5.73
C LEU A 159 1.40 18.20 5.49
N LEU A 160 0.75 17.44 4.61
CA LEU A 160 -0.69 17.52 4.36
C LEU A 160 -1.54 16.65 5.31
N GLY A 161 -0.92 16.02 6.31
CA GLY A 161 -1.60 15.24 7.33
C GLY A 161 -2.04 13.85 6.88
N LEU A 162 -1.44 13.30 5.82
CA LEU A 162 -1.79 11.97 5.31
C LEU A 162 -1.03 10.85 6.04
N PRO A 163 -1.64 9.64 6.14
CA PRO A 163 -0.96 8.42 6.59
C PRO A 163 -0.03 7.89 5.48
N MET A 164 1.02 8.66 5.20
CA MET A 164 1.89 8.48 4.04
C MET A 164 2.84 7.27 4.21
N GLY A 165 2.67 6.28 3.35
CA GLY A 165 3.56 5.14 3.11
C GLY A 165 4.39 5.32 1.84
N CYS A 166 5.22 4.34 1.55
CA CYS A 166 6.02 4.31 0.32
C CYS A 166 6.19 2.85 -0.14
N ASP A 167 5.85 2.57 -1.40
CA ASP A 167 6.38 1.38 -2.07
C ASP A 167 7.79 1.73 -2.56
N ILE A 168 8.79 1.23 -1.83
CA ILE A 168 10.21 1.48 -2.10
C ILE A 168 10.64 0.45 -3.13
N CYS A 169 10.69 0.90 -4.38
CA CYS A 169 10.80 -0.04 -5.48
C CYS A 169 11.61 0.50 -6.65
N TYR A 170 11.95 -0.41 -7.56
CA TYR A 170 12.62 -0.07 -8.81
C TYR A 170 12.33 -1.10 -9.88
N THR A 171 12.50 -0.69 -11.13
CA THR A 171 12.46 -1.59 -12.28
C THR A 171 13.87 -1.92 -12.75
N ASN A 172 14.06 -3.13 -13.26
CA ASN A 172 15.37 -3.67 -13.66
C ASN A 172 16.12 -2.88 -14.76
N HIS A 173 15.47 -1.90 -15.39
CA HIS A 173 16.07 -1.07 -16.44
C HIS A 173 16.45 0.34 -15.96
N ALA A 174 16.23 0.65 -14.67
CA ALA A 174 16.77 1.84 -14.02
C ALA A 174 18.22 1.59 -13.54
N GLU A 175 19.02 2.66 -13.40
CA GLU A 175 20.39 2.57 -12.85
C GLU A 175 20.31 2.54 -11.32
N VAL A 176 19.83 1.41 -10.79
CA VAL A 176 19.46 1.22 -9.40
C VAL A 176 19.83 -0.20 -8.99
N ASP A 177 20.29 -0.37 -7.76
CA ASP A 177 20.44 -1.68 -7.13
C ASP A 177 19.73 -1.74 -5.77
N ARG A 178 19.90 -2.85 -5.05
CA ARG A 178 19.29 -3.03 -3.73
C ARG A 178 19.88 -2.13 -2.66
N ASP A 179 21.15 -1.72 -2.77
CA ASP A 179 21.78 -0.86 -1.77
C ASP A 179 21.10 0.52 -1.78
N ASP A 180 20.72 1.03 -2.96
CA ASP A 180 19.92 2.24 -3.09
C ASP A 180 18.55 2.12 -2.39
N MET A 181 17.89 0.97 -2.52
CA MET A 181 16.59 0.73 -1.88
C MET A 181 16.71 0.61 -0.37
N ASP A 182 17.73 -0.08 0.13
CA ASP A 182 18.03 -0.20 1.57
C ASP A 182 18.36 1.18 2.18
N MET A 183 19.05 2.04 1.42
CA MET A 183 19.27 3.42 1.79
C MET A 183 17.95 4.19 1.94
N LEU A 184 17.04 4.11 0.95
CA LEU A 184 15.74 4.77 1.06
C LEU A 184 14.92 4.18 2.21
N LEU A 185 14.86 2.86 2.35
CA LEU A 185 14.16 2.15 3.41
C LEU A 185 14.53 2.64 4.80
N THR A 186 15.84 2.71 5.06
CA THR A 186 16.37 3.16 6.35
C THR A 186 16.04 4.64 6.58
N GLN A 187 16.24 5.49 5.58
CA GLN A 187 15.95 6.93 5.69
C GLN A 187 14.44 7.21 5.88
N PHE A 188 13.59 6.45 5.20
CA PHE A 188 12.14 6.54 5.29
C PHE A 188 11.65 6.16 6.69
N ALA A 189 12.20 5.11 7.29
CA ALA A 189 11.91 4.73 8.66
C ALA A 189 12.33 5.82 9.67
N VAL A 190 13.55 6.37 9.52
CA VAL A 190 14.03 7.51 10.34
C VAL A 190 13.10 8.73 10.23
N ALA A 191 12.53 8.96 9.04
CA ALA A 191 11.59 10.04 8.79
C ALA A 191 10.16 9.77 9.31
N GLY A 192 9.91 8.65 9.99
CA GLY A 192 8.58 8.29 10.50
C GLY A 192 7.61 7.81 9.42
N GLY A 193 8.13 7.05 8.45
CA GLY A 193 7.35 6.31 7.45
C GLY A 193 6.19 5.52 8.07
N THR A 194 4.99 5.58 7.47
CA THR A 194 3.80 4.93 8.04
C THR A 194 3.78 3.42 7.74
N PHE A 195 4.06 3.04 6.50
CA PHE A 195 4.14 1.65 6.05
C PHE A 195 4.98 1.53 4.78
N ILE A 196 5.44 0.31 4.52
CA ILE A 196 6.13 -0.13 3.30
C ILE A 196 5.44 -1.38 2.76
N MET A 197 5.81 -1.82 1.56
CA MET A 197 5.30 -3.05 0.98
C MET A 197 6.01 -4.30 1.52
N GLY A 198 5.35 -5.43 1.40
CA GLY A 198 5.93 -6.74 1.73
C GLY A 198 5.65 -7.70 0.59
N VAL A 199 6.66 -7.94 -0.25
CA VAL A 199 6.59 -8.87 -1.38
C VAL A 199 7.48 -10.09 -1.10
N PRO A 200 7.01 -11.33 -1.34
CA PRO A 200 7.84 -12.51 -1.19
C PRO A 200 9.16 -12.38 -1.99
N GLY A 201 10.30 -12.45 -1.30
CA GLY A 201 11.62 -12.32 -1.94
C GLY A 201 11.96 -10.93 -2.48
N ALA A 202 11.12 -9.91 -2.22
CA ALA A 202 11.21 -8.58 -2.81
C ALA A 202 11.05 -8.58 -4.36
N ASP A 203 10.44 -9.63 -4.93
CA ASP A 203 10.29 -9.80 -6.38
C ASP A 203 8.81 -9.97 -6.74
N ASP A 204 8.23 -8.97 -7.40
CA ASP A 204 6.87 -9.08 -7.92
C ASP A 204 6.91 -9.61 -9.35
N VAL A 205 6.66 -10.91 -9.48
CA VAL A 205 6.67 -11.63 -10.77
C VAL A 205 5.51 -11.25 -11.70
N MET A 206 4.49 -10.57 -11.19
CA MET A 206 3.33 -10.15 -11.98
C MET A 206 3.54 -8.74 -12.54
N LEU A 207 4.03 -7.83 -11.70
CA LEU A 207 4.31 -6.44 -12.05
C LEU A 207 5.73 -6.22 -12.61
N ASN A 208 6.61 -7.22 -12.51
CA ASN A 208 7.98 -7.22 -13.05
C ASN A 208 8.87 -6.10 -12.48
N TYR A 209 8.79 -5.87 -11.16
CA TYR A 209 9.60 -4.89 -10.45
C TYR A 209 10.03 -5.46 -9.09
N GLN A 210 11.02 -4.81 -8.48
CA GLN A 210 11.53 -5.19 -7.16
C GLN A 210 11.04 -4.18 -6.13
N SER A 211 10.55 -4.68 -5.00
CA SER A 211 10.03 -3.88 -3.88
C SER A 211 10.72 -4.33 -2.57
N THR A 212 10.19 -3.95 -1.42
CA THR A 212 10.60 -4.46 -0.11
C THR A 212 9.96 -5.81 0.20
N SER A 213 10.61 -6.60 1.04
CA SER A 213 10.20 -7.94 1.45
C SER A 213 9.63 -7.99 2.87
N PHE A 214 9.08 -9.15 3.26
CA PHE A 214 8.66 -9.40 4.64
C PHE A 214 9.80 -9.23 5.65
N HIS A 215 11.04 -9.53 5.27
CA HIS A 215 12.20 -9.44 6.15
C HIS A 215 12.60 -7.98 6.40
N ASP A 216 12.34 -7.09 5.43
CA ASP A 216 12.73 -5.69 5.51
C ASP A 216 11.89 -4.94 6.56
N ALA A 217 10.62 -5.30 6.69
CA ALA A 217 9.77 -4.82 7.79
C ALA A 217 10.29 -5.27 9.17
N LEU A 218 10.82 -6.50 9.28
CA LEU A 218 11.41 -7.00 10.53
C LEU A 218 12.73 -6.28 10.84
N TYR A 219 13.58 -6.09 9.83
CA TYR A 219 14.82 -5.34 9.94
C TYR A 219 14.57 -3.93 10.48
N LEU A 220 13.62 -3.19 9.90
CA LEU A 220 13.28 -1.84 10.35
C LEU A 220 12.79 -1.83 11.79
N ARG A 221 11.87 -2.72 12.13
CA ARG A 221 11.29 -2.82 13.47
C ARG A 221 12.34 -3.09 14.54
N GLN A 222 13.24 -4.03 14.28
CA GLN A 222 14.32 -4.34 15.22
C GLN A 222 15.37 -3.23 15.32
N THR A 223 15.73 -2.61 14.20
CA THR A 223 16.77 -1.56 14.16
C THR A 223 16.32 -0.29 14.85
N PHE A 224 15.04 0.07 14.73
CA PHE A 224 14.48 1.33 15.22
C PHE A 224 13.54 1.17 16.42
N ASP A 225 13.45 -0.02 17.01
CA ASP A 225 12.54 -0.33 18.12
C ASP A 225 11.07 0.05 17.80
N LEU A 226 10.63 -0.27 16.59
CA LEU A 226 9.27 -0.02 16.11
C LEU A 226 8.41 -1.28 16.24
N ALA A 227 7.15 -1.10 16.60
CA ALA A 227 6.18 -2.19 16.70
C ALA A 227 5.20 -2.21 15.51
N PRO A 228 4.57 -3.36 15.21
CA PRO A 228 3.35 -3.38 14.40
C PRO A 228 2.23 -2.52 15.02
N ALA A 229 1.13 -2.33 14.29
CA ALA A 229 -0.08 -1.74 14.87
C ALA A 229 -0.49 -2.49 16.15
N PRO A 230 -0.92 -1.80 17.23
CA PRO A 230 -1.09 -2.41 18.55
C PRO A 230 -1.97 -3.67 18.56
N GLU A 231 -3.09 -3.63 17.85
CA GLU A 231 -4.04 -4.74 17.74
C GLU A 231 -3.39 -5.94 17.03
N PHE A 232 -2.67 -5.68 15.94
CA PHE A 232 -1.94 -6.71 15.21
C PHE A 232 -0.78 -7.28 16.02
N PHE A 233 -0.08 -6.45 16.78
CA PHE A 233 1.00 -6.90 17.66
C PHE A 233 0.47 -7.81 18.77
N GLN A 234 -0.65 -7.46 19.40
CA GLN A 234 -1.31 -8.31 20.38
C GLN A 234 -1.71 -9.66 19.77
N TRP A 235 -2.27 -9.66 18.57
CA TRP A 235 -2.62 -10.89 17.85
C TRP A 235 -1.39 -11.74 17.53
N LEU A 236 -0.28 -11.13 17.10
CA LEU A 236 0.99 -11.84 16.85
C LEU A 236 1.53 -12.52 18.12
N GLN A 237 1.43 -11.86 19.28
CA GLN A 237 1.85 -12.42 20.56
C GLN A 237 0.96 -13.58 21.03
N GLN A 238 -0.36 -13.41 20.94
CA GLN A 238 -1.33 -14.45 21.31
C GLN A 238 -1.14 -15.73 20.50
N ASN A 239 -0.78 -15.58 19.22
CA ASN A 239 -0.52 -16.69 18.31
C ASN A 239 0.95 -17.17 18.33
N GLN A 240 1.75 -16.70 19.28
CA GLN A 240 3.15 -17.10 19.48
C GLN A 240 4.01 -16.88 18.23
N ILE A 241 3.71 -15.86 17.42
CA ILE A 241 4.53 -15.46 16.27
C ILE A 241 5.61 -14.48 16.73
N PHE A 242 5.26 -13.56 17.62
CA PHE A 242 6.17 -12.61 18.26
C PHE A 242 6.22 -12.84 19.77
N ASP A 243 7.35 -12.52 20.38
CA ASP A 243 7.50 -12.50 21.84
C ASP A 243 7.09 -11.15 22.46
N GLU A 244 7.19 -11.07 23.79
CA GLU A 244 6.90 -9.84 24.56
C GLU A 244 7.86 -8.68 24.24
N ASN A 245 9.03 -8.99 23.67
CA ASN A 245 10.09 -8.04 23.32
C ASN A 245 10.07 -7.67 21.83
N ASN A 246 8.94 -7.90 21.13
CA ASN A 246 8.77 -7.59 19.71
C ASN A 246 9.77 -8.31 18.78
N ASN A 247 10.23 -9.50 19.16
CA ASN A 247 11.04 -10.36 18.31
C ASN A 247 10.21 -11.48 17.70
N LEU A 248 10.52 -11.80 16.44
CA LEU A 248 10.00 -12.99 15.79
C LEU A 248 10.48 -14.24 16.55
N ILE A 249 9.54 -15.09 16.96
CA ILE A 249 9.86 -16.36 17.62
C ILE A 249 10.40 -17.33 16.58
N LYS A 250 11.57 -17.91 16.85
CA LYS A 250 12.15 -18.96 16.00
C LYS A 250 11.40 -20.27 16.20
N HIS A 251 10.55 -20.61 15.24
CA HIS A 251 9.93 -21.92 15.17
C HIS A 251 10.67 -22.83 14.18
N ASN A 252 10.73 -24.12 14.49
CA ASN A 252 11.22 -25.13 13.55
C ASN A 252 10.17 -25.48 12.48
N ASN A 253 8.90 -25.16 12.75
CA ASN A 253 7.74 -25.43 11.90
C ASN A 253 6.88 -24.16 11.80
N VAL A 254 5.90 -24.14 10.89
CA VAL A 254 4.92 -23.04 10.83
C VAL A 254 4.12 -22.97 12.15
N PRO A 255 3.74 -21.78 12.65
CA PRO A 255 2.92 -21.64 13.85
C PRO A 255 1.69 -22.54 13.82
N ALA A 256 1.36 -23.14 14.96
CA ALA A 256 0.27 -24.13 15.09
C ALA A 256 -1.08 -23.60 14.59
N LEU A 257 -1.29 -22.28 14.65
CA LEU A 257 -2.47 -21.60 14.09
C LEU A 257 -2.71 -21.99 12.61
N PHE A 258 -1.65 -22.15 11.83
CA PHE A 258 -1.72 -22.39 10.39
C PHE A 258 -1.45 -23.85 9.99
N SER A 259 -1.06 -24.74 10.92
CA SER A 259 -0.63 -26.09 10.58
C SER A 259 -1.71 -26.90 9.85
N SER A 260 -2.95 -26.85 10.34
CA SER A 260 -4.08 -27.56 9.74
C SER A 260 -4.38 -27.13 8.30
N ALA A 261 -4.12 -25.88 7.94
CA ALA A 261 -4.33 -25.40 6.58
C ALA A 261 -3.24 -25.92 5.63
N LEU A 262 -2.00 -26.01 6.12
CA LEU A 262 -0.88 -26.54 5.33
C LEU A 262 -0.98 -28.05 5.15
N GLU A 263 -1.38 -28.79 6.18
CA GLU A 263 -1.64 -30.23 6.08
C GLU A 263 -2.70 -30.57 5.02
N SER A 264 -3.61 -29.64 4.71
CA SER A 264 -4.64 -29.84 3.67
C SER A 264 -4.17 -29.57 2.24
N LEU A 265 -2.96 -29.02 2.07
CA LEU A 265 -2.36 -28.71 0.77
C LEU A 265 -1.39 -29.81 0.28
N GLU A 266 -1.00 -30.73 1.16
CA GLU A 266 -0.20 -31.93 0.86
C GLU A 266 -1.09 -33.13 0.50
#